data_AF-A0A2T1DDW7-F1
#
_entry.id   AF-A0A2T1DDW7-F1
#
_cell.length_a   1.000
_cell.length_b   1.000
_cell.length_c   1.000
_cell.angle_alpha   90.00
_cell.angle_beta   90.00
_cell.angle_gamma   90.00
#
_symmetry.space_group_name_H-M   'P 1'
#
loop_
_entity.id
_entity.type
_entity.pdbx_description
1 polymer ?
#
loop_
_entity_poly.entity_id
_entity_poly.type
_entity_poly.pdbx_seq_one_letter_code
_entity_poly.pdbx_strand_id
1 'polypeptide(L)' 'MNQDEPQKTKESSRRLNVPLTEDESEKLKKLAKVEERSEGKTAQRLIRDGLKKAEEEGKI' A
#
# COMPACT_ATOMS: atom_id res chain seq x y z
N MET A 1 5.16 -27.93 -28.86
CA MET A 1 5.14 -27.72 -27.41
C MET A 1 4.94 -26.23 -27.20
N ASN A 2 3.69 -25.76 -27.10
CA ASN A 2 3.41 -24.36 -26.81
C ASN A 2 3.09 -24.26 -25.32
N GLN A 3 3.94 -23.57 -24.57
CA GLN A 3 3.62 -23.13 -23.22
C GLN A 3 2.74 -21.89 -23.36
N ASP A 4 1.46 -22.04 -23.05
CA ASP A 4 0.58 -20.94 -22.65
C ASP A 4 1.16 -20.31 -21.38
N GLU A 5 2.01 -19.30 -21.54
CA GLU A 5 2.31 -18.39 -20.44
C GLU A 5 1.01 -17.70 -20.03
N PRO A 6 0.59 -17.77 -18.75
CA PRO A 6 -0.52 -16.97 -18.28
C PRO A 6 -0.11 -15.50 -18.46
N GLN A 7 -0.80 -14.80 -19.37
CA GLN A 7 -0.74 -13.35 -19.46
C GLN A 7 -0.89 -12.81 -18.05
N LYS A 8 0.21 -12.27 -17.50
CA LYS A 8 0.18 -11.41 -16.31
C LYS A 8 -0.81 -10.31 -16.63
N THR A 9 -2.06 -10.50 -16.19
CA THR A 9 -3.07 -9.46 -16.19
C THR A 9 -2.40 -8.28 -15.53
N LYS A 10 -2.12 -7.22 -16.28
CA LYS A 10 -1.59 -5.96 -15.75
C LYS A 10 -2.55 -5.57 -14.65
N GLU A 11 -2.17 -5.87 -13.41
CA GLU A 11 -2.97 -5.60 -12.23
C GLU A 11 -3.16 -4.09 -12.25
N SER A 12 -4.34 -3.67 -12.70
CA SER A 12 -4.66 -2.27 -12.92
C SER A 12 -4.51 -1.62 -11.56
N SER A 13 -3.38 -0.97 -11.34
CA SER A 13 -3.07 -0.29 -10.10
C SER A 13 -4.07 0.85 -9.97
N ARG A 14 -5.19 0.58 -9.29
CA ARG A 14 -6.22 1.58 -9.02
C ARG A 14 -5.57 2.63 -8.12
N ARG A 15 -5.58 3.88 -8.58
CA ARG A 15 -5.09 5.00 -7.78
C ARG A 15 -6.14 5.29 -6.71
N LEU A 16 -5.74 5.21 -5.45
CA LEU A 16 -6.53 5.68 -4.32
C LEU A 16 -5.98 7.03 -3.89
N ASN A 17 -6.81 8.07 -3.93
CA ASN A 17 -6.43 9.38 -3.38
C ASN A 17 -6.90 9.44 -1.93
N VAL A 18 -5.95 9.45 -0.99
CA VAL A 18 -6.24 9.49 0.44
C VAL A 18 -5.95 10.90 0.94
N PRO A 19 -6.96 11.68 1.38
CA PRO A 19 -6.71 12.97 1.98
C PRO A 19 -5.97 12.76 3.31
N LEU A 20 -4.81 13.39 3.44
CA LEU A 20 -4.03 13.42 4.68
C LEU A 20 -4.01 14.85 5.22
N THR A 21 -4.03 14.98 6.54
CA THR A 21 -3.64 16.22 7.20
C THR A 21 -2.15 16.51 6.96
N GLU A 22 -1.73 17.74 7.19
CA GLU A 22 -0.32 18.15 7.04
C GLU A 22 0.62 17.31 7.92
N ASP A 23 0.25 17.10 9.19
CA ASP A 23 1.01 16.28 10.14
C ASP A 23 1.12 14.81 9.68
N GLU A 24 0.03 14.21 9.18
CA GLU A 24 0.05 12.84 8.65
C GLU A 24 0.95 12.72 7.40
N SER A 25 0.88 13.71 6.51
CA SER A 25 1.74 13.77 5.32
C SER A 25 3.21 13.90 5.71
N GLU A 26 3.55 14.72 6.71
CA GLU A 26 4.92 14.83 7.21
C GLU A 26 5.42 13.52 7.81
N LYS A 27 4.60 12.85 8.63
CA LYS A 27 4.94 11.57 9.25
C LYS A 27 5.18 10.50 8.19
N LEU A 28 4.32 10.42 7.17
CA LEU A 28 4.49 9.48 6.06
C LEU A 28 5.81 9.74 5.31
N LYS A 29 6.13 11.00 5.00
CA LYS A 29 7.38 11.39 4.33
C LYS A 29 8.62 11.04 5.14
N LYS A 30 8.61 11.33 6.45
CA LYS A 30 9.71 10.99 7.36
C LYS A 30 9.90 9.47 7.44
N LEU A 31 8.82 8.71 7.58
CA LEU A 31 8.87 7.25 7.62
C LEU A 31 9.38 6.65 6.31
N ALA A 32 8.87 7.13 5.17
CA ALA A 32 9.31 6.69 3.84
C ALA A 32 10.82 6.91 3.63
N LYS A 33 11.35 8.04 4.11
CA LYS A 33 12.79 8.34 4.08
C LYS A 33 13.60 7.37 4.94
N VAL A 34 13.15 7.08 6.17
CA VAL A 34 13.84 6.14 7.08
C VAL A 34 13.86 4.72 6.52
N GLU A 35 12.78 4.32 5.83
CA GLU A 35 12.66 2.98 5.24
C GLU A 35 13.26 2.86 3.84
N GLU A 36 13.85 3.94 3.30
CA GLU A 36 14.39 4.02 1.93
C GLU A 36 13.37 3.57 0.87
N ARG A 37 12.11 4.00 1.04
CA ARG A 37 10.96 3.63 0.18
C ARG A 37 10.23 4.87 -0.33
N SER A 38 9.45 4.67 -1.40
CA SER A 38 8.51 5.71 -1.86
C SER A 38 7.34 5.84 -0.89
N GLU A 39 6.85 7.07 -0.68
CA GLU A 39 5.68 7.36 0.16
C GLU A 39 4.47 6.48 -0.17
N GLY A 40 4.17 6.28 -1.45
CA GLY A 40 3.04 5.43 -1.88
C GLY A 40 3.19 3.96 -1.47
N LYS A 41 4.41 3.40 -1.50
CA LYS A 41 4.68 2.03 -1.02
C LYS A 41 4.61 1.92 0.49
N THR A 42 5.11 2.93 1.20
CA THR A 42 4.99 3.01 2.66
C THR A 42 3.52 3.09 3.08
N ALA A 43 2.73 3.95 2.43
CA ALA A 43 1.28 4.05 2.66
C ALA A 43 0.55 2.74 2.37
N GLN A 44 0.85 2.08 1.24
CA GLN A 44 0.27 0.79 0.90
C GLN A 44 0.55 -0.28 1.97
N ARG A 45 1.77 -0.31 2.52
CA ARG A 45 2.12 -1.22 3.60
C ARG A 45 1.33 -0.91 4.87
N LEU A 46 1.29 0.36 5.29
CA LEU A 46 0.55 0.76 6.50
C LEU A 46 -0.94 0.41 6.40
N ILE A 47 -1.55 0.60 5.23
CA ILE A 47 -2.94 0.19 4.98
C ILE A 47 -3.10 -1.32 5.13
N ARG A 48 -2.20 -2.12 4.51
CA ARG A 48 -2.25 -3.58 4.61
C ARG A 48 -2.10 -4.06 6.06
N ASP A 49 -1.15 -3.50 6.79
CA ASP A 49 -0.91 -3.88 8.19
C ASP A 49 -2.11 -3.52 9.07
N GLY A 50 -2.73 -2.35 8.83
CA GLY A 50 -3.96 -1.93 9.51
C GLY A 50 -5.15 -2.83 9.19
N LEU A 51 -5.34 -3.23 7.92
CA LEU A 51 -6.40 -4.16 7.52
C LEU A 51 -6.22 -5.52 8.19
N LYS A 52 -5.00 -6.08 8.14
CA LYS A 52 -4.71 -7.36 8.79
C LYS A 52 -5.03 -7.33 10.29
N LYS A 53 -4.65 -6.24 10.97
CA LYS A 53 -4.96 -6.06 12.39
C LYS A 53 -6.46 -5.97 12.65
N ALA A 54 -7.21 -5.28 11.79
CA ALA A 54 -8.65 -5.18 11.92
C ALA A 54 -9.37 -6.54 11.71
N GLU A 55 -8.88 -7.37 10.79
CA GLU A 55 -9.36 -8.75 10.58
C GLU A 55 -9.09 -9.62 11.83
N GLU A 56 -7.87 -9.56 12.38
CA GLU A 56 -7.49 -10.30 13.60
C GLU A 56 -8.34 -9.90 14.82
N GLU A 57 -8.74 -8.62 14.90
CA GLU A 57 -9.61 -8.10 15.96
C GLU A 57 -11.11 -8.33 15.68
N GLY A 58 -11.48 -8.93 14.55
CA GLY A 58 -12.88 -9.18 14.16
C GLY A 58 -13.69 -7.90 13.90
N LYS A 59 -13.01 -6.81 13.53
CA LYS A 59 -13.64 -5.51 13.23
C LYS A 59 -14.07 -5.38 11.76
N ILE A 60 -13.48 -6.21 10.90
CA ILE A 60 -13.84 -6.39 9.49
C ILE A 60 -13.79 -7.88 9.13
#